data_AF-A0A260ZIC5-F1
#
_entry.id   AF-A0A260ZIC5-F1
#
_cell.length_a   1.000
_cell.length_b   1.000
_cell.length_c   1.000
_cell.angle_alpha   90.00
_cell.angle_beta   90.00
_cell.angle_gamma   90.00
#
_symmetry.space_group_name_H-M   'P 1'
#
loop_
_entity.id
_entity.type
_entity.pdbx_description
1 polymer ?
#
loop_
_entity_poly.entity_id
_entity_poly.type
_entity_poly.pdbx_seq_one_letter_code
_entity_poly.pdbx_strand_id
1 'polypeptide(L)'
;MKCETAFLRYHSFAEEDVKKFINHWMAGSNPKLMHLRLNCFKLEPNWEHILEGIEYGVWEEKEKKKRPRNFKDHYIYRVEKIDCQNGLDFERKSDGMIGTVMHQSDQIDFFVWHDIQF
;
A
#
# COMPACT_ATOMS: atom_id res chain seq x y z
N MET A 1 -10.71 -12.38 2.27
CA MET A 1 -10.02 -12.68 3.54
C MET A 1 -10.51 -11.70 4.61
N LYS A 2 -10.58 -12.08 5.91
CA LYS A 2 -10.90 -11.15 7.03
C LYS A 2 -9.62 -10.59 7.69
N CYS A 3 -8.57 -10.42 6.90
CA CYS A 3 -7.24 -10.06 7.38
C CYS A 3 -7.04 -8.55 7.24
N GLU A 4 -6.68 -7.89 8.33
CA GLU A 4 -6.38 -6.46 8.36
C GLU A 4 -4.91 -6.21 8.06
N THR A 5 -4.01 -7.06 8.57
CA THR A 5 -2.57 -6.94 8.33
C THR A 5 -1.94 -8.28 7.97
N ALA A 6 -1.06 -8.29 6.97
CA ALA A 6 -0.33 -9.48 6.54
C ALA A 6 1.14 -9.15 6.29
N PHE A 7 2.04 -9.93 6.88
CA PHE A 7 3.50 -9.74 6.77
C PHE A 7 4.13 -11.04 6.30
N LEU A 8 4.65 -11.05 5.07
CA LEU A 8 5.27 -12.23 4.48
C LEU A 8 6.78 -11.99 4.34
N ARG A 9 7.54 -12.60 5.25
CA ARG A 9 9.00 -12.44 5.32
C ARG A 9 9.77 -13.32 4.36
N TYR A 10 9.26 -14.52 4.09
CA TYR A 10 9.89 -15.52 3.23
C TYR A 10 8.87 -15.98 2.20
N HIS A 11 9.00 -15.49 0.98
CA HIS A 11 8.15 -15.86 -0.14
C HIS A 11 8.93 -15.82 -1.45
N SER A 12 8.32 -16.35 -2.51
CA SER A 12 8.84 -16.31 -3.87
C SER A 12 8.00 -15.41 -4.79
N PHE A 13 7.19 -14.51 -4.24
CA PHE A 13 6.41 -13.57 -5.04
C PHE A 13 7.31 -12.64 -5.86
N ALA A 14 6.86 -12.36 -7.07
CA ALA A 14 7.48 -11.43 -8.01
C ALA A 14 6.58 -10.21 -8.25
N GLU A 15 7.07 -9.25 -9.04
CA GLU A 15 6.31 -8.04 -9.43
C GLU A 15 4.94 -8.38 -10.03
N GLU A 16 4.85 -9.46 -10.81
CA GLU A 16 3.59 -9.95 -11.37
C GLU A 16 2.55 -10.32 -10.32
N ASP A 17 2.98 -10.85 -9.18
CA ASP A 17 2.09 -11.22 -8.09
C ASP A 17 1.60 -9.96 -7.36
N VAL A 18 2.45 -8.93 -7.24
CA VAL A 18 2.07 -7.61 -6.71
C VAL A 18 1.05 -6.94 -7.64
N LYS A 19 1.32 -6.93 -8.95
CA LYS A 19 0.39 -6.42 -9.98
C LYS A 19 -0.97 -7.12 -9.92
N LYS A 20 -0.99 -8.44 -9.85
CA LYS A 20 -2.24 -9.22 -9.70
C LYS A 20 -2.96 -8.87 -8.40
N PHE A 21 -2.22 -8.80 -7.30
CA PHE A 21 -2.79 -8.46 -6.00
C PHE A 21 -3.46 -7.07 -6.01
N ILE A 22 -2.79 -6.05 -6.54
CA ILE A 22 -3.32 -4.68 -6.62
C ILE A 22 -4.59 -4.67 -7.49
N ASN A 23 -4.57 -5.33 -8.66
CA ASN A 23 -5.76 -5.43 -9.52
C ASN A 23 -6.93 -6.12 -8.82
N HIS A 24 -6.68 -7.19 -8.06
CA HIS A 24 -7.72 -7.84 -7.27
C HIS A 24 -8.28 -6.93 -6.17
N TRP A 25 -7.41 -6.15 -5.49
CA TRP A 25 -7.85 -5.18 -4.50
C TRP A 25 -8.67 -4.05 -5.13
N MET A 26 -8.25 -3.54 -6.29
CA MET A 26 -9.00 -2.55 -7.09
C MET A 26 -10.39 -3.07 -7.51
N ALA A 27 -10.53 -4.37 -7.75
CA ALA A 27 -11.81 -5.03 -8.01
C ALA A 27 -12.66 -5.28 -6.75
N GLY A 28 -12.24 -4.80 -5.57
CA GLY A 28 -12.99 -4.91 -4.32
C GLY A 28 -12.59 -6.10 -3.43
N SER A 29 -11.52 -6.83 -3.75
CA SER A 29 -11.02 -7.89 -2.88
C SER A 29 -10.38 -7.34 -1.60
N ASN A 30 -10.49 -8.11 -0.51
CA ASN A 30 -9.90 -7.78 0.80
C ASN A 30 -10.32 -6.41 1.34
N PRO A 31 -11.63 -6.16 1.53
CA PRO A 31 -12.16 -4.85 1.94
C PRO A 31 -11.76 -4.44 3.36
N LYS A 32 -11.14 -5.31 4.15
CA LYS A 32 -10.64 -5.00 5.50
C LYS A 32 -9.12 -4.85 5.56
N LEU A 33 -8.42 -5.09 4.46
CA LEU A 33 -6.97 -4.99 4.46
C LEU A 33 -6.58 -3.55 4.76
N MET A 34 -5.63 -3.37 5.68
CA MET A 34 -5.03 -2.11 6.07
C MET A 34 -3.54 -2.07 5.69
N HIS A 35 -2.82 -3.19 5.84
CA HIS A 35 -1.38 -3.25 5.59
C HIS A 35 -0.94 -4.63 5.08
N LEU A 36 -0.28 -4.68 3.93
CA LEU A 36 0.43 -5.85 3.43
C LEU A 36 1.91 -5.48 3.28
N ARG A 37 2.79 -6.25 3.91
CA ARG A 37 4.25 -6.14 3.77
C ARG A 37 4.81 -7.42 3.15
N LEU A 38 5.57 -7.24 2.08
CA LEU A 38 6.23 -8.30 1.33
C LEU A 38 7.74 -8.03 1.33
N ASN A 39 8.53 -8.91 1.97
CA ASN A 39 9.98 -8.81 1.95
C ASN A 39 10.57 -9.39 0.65
N CYS A 40 11.89 -9.53 0.56
CA CYS A 40 12.59 -10.16 -0.58
C CYS A 40 12.58 -9.36 -1.91
N PHE A 41 12.12 -8.10 -1.90
CA PHE A 41 12.24 -7.18 -3.04
C PHE A 41 13.50 -6.33 -2.89
N LYS A 42 14.67 -6.88 -3.22
CA LYS A 42 15.98 -6.20 -2.99
C LYS A 42 16.24 -5.01 -3.90
N LEU A 43 15.53 -4.92 -5.03
CA LEU A 43 15.64 -3.85 -6.00
C LEU A 43 14.30 -3.13 -6.07
N GLU A 44 14.34 -1.85 -6.44
CA GLU A 44 13.14 -1.06 -6.66
C GLU A 44 12.29 -1.71 -7.77
N PRO A 45 11.00 -1.97 -7.52
CA PRO A 45 10.12 -2.59 -8.51
C PRO A 45 9.83 -1.67 -9.69
N ASN A 46 9.52 -2.24 -10.84
CA ASN A 46 8.99 -1.47 -11.96
C ASN A 46 7.54 -1.02 -11.70
N TRP A 47 7.38 0.15 -11.08
CA TRP A 47 6.05 0.70 -10.74
C TRP A 47 5.18 1.01 -11.95
N GLU A 48 5.77 1.47 -13.06
CA GLU A 48 5.04 1.74 -14.30
C GLU A 48 4.39 0.46 -14.83
N HIS A 49 5.10 -0.67 -14.74
CA HIS A 49 4.58 -1.98 -15.12
C HIS A 49 3.54 -2.52 -14.14
N ILE A 50 3.80 -2.40 -12.83
CA ILE A 50 2.91 -2.91 -11.78
C ILE A 50 1.57 -2.16 -11.76
N LEU A 51 1.60 -0.84 -11.93
CA LEU A 51 0.43 0.04 -11.91
C LEU A 51 -0.10 0.36 -13.31
N GLU A 52 0.27 -0.43 -14.32
CA GLU A 52 -0.21 -0.25 -15.69
C GLU A 52 -1.74 -0.21 -15.74
N GLY A 53 -2.29 0.88 -16.28
CA GLY A 53 -3.74 1.10 -16.38
C GLY A 53 -4.41 1.60 -15.10
N ILE A 54 -3.65 1.83 -14.02
CA ILE A 54 -4.12 2.43 -12.77
C ILE A 54 -3.62 3.87 -12.71
N GLU A 55 -4.53 4.81 -12.47
CA GLU A 55 -4.15 6.20 -12.20
C GLU A 55 -3.57 6.30 -10.79
N TYR A 56 -2.33 6.77 -10.68
CA TYR A 56 -1.65 6.98 -9.41
C TYR A 56 -0.98 8.36 -9.34
N GLY A 57 -0.72 8.83 -8.12
CA GLY A 57 -0.01 10.08 -7.85
C GLY A 57 0.95 9.94 -6.67
N VAL A 58 1.86 10.90 -6.52
CA VAL A 58 2.76 10.97 -5.37
C VAL A 58 2.11 11.81 -4.27
N TRP A 59 2.43 11.51 -3.01
CA TRP A 59 1.99 12.31 -1.89
C TRP A 59 2.49 13.77 -2.01
N GLU A 60 1.56 14.73 -1.98
CA GLU A 60 1.89 16.16 -1.98
C GLU A 60 1.66 16.78 -0.59
N GLU A 61 2.60 17.63 -0.15
CA GLU A 61 2.53 18.31 1.15
C GLU A 61 1.51 19.47 1.18
N LYS A 62 0.96 19.85 0.02
CA LYS A 62 0.04 20.99 -0.14
C LYS A 62 -1.25 20.85 0.69
N GLU A 63 -1.98 21.95 0.85
CA GLU A 63 -3.14 22.06 1.74
C GLU A 63 -4.28 21.03 1.49
N LYS A 64 -4.37 20.43 0.30
CA LYS A 64 -5.36 19.40 -0.04
C LYS A 64 -4.79 17.99 0.03
N LYS A 65 -4.30 17.60 1.21
CA LYS A 65 -3.82 16.23 1.44
C LYS A 65 -4.99 15.27 1.25
N LYS A 66 -4.79 14.18 0.52
CA LYS A 66 -5.77 13.08 0.45
C LYS A 66 -5.63 12.10 1.62
N ARG A 67 -4.44 12.07 2.24
CA ARG A 67 -4.12 11.22 3.38
C ARG A 67 -3.01 11.80 4.26
N PRO A 68 -2.85 11.33 5.51
CA PRO A 68 -1.69 11.65 6.33
C PRO A 68 -0.36 11.21 5.70
N ARG A 69 0.75 11.83 6.13
CA ARG A 69 2.10 11.44 5.71
C ARG A 69 2.49 10.05 6.22
N ASN A 70 2.18 9.79 7.49
CA ASN A 70 2.63 8.58 8.18
C ASN A 70 1.48 7.60 8.33
N PHE A 71 1.72 6.34 8.00
CA PHE A 71 0.84 5.25 8.38
C PHE A 71 1.15 4.82 9.81
N LYS A 72 0.11 4.58 10.63
CA LYS A 72 0.26 4.11 12.01
C LYS A 72 -0.15 2.65 12.06
N ASP A 73 0.82 1.77 12.25
CA ASP A 73 0.58 0.34 12.42
C ASP A 73 0.52 0.01 13.91
N HIS A 74 -0.62 -0.52 14.36
CA HIS A 74 -0.91 -0.77 15.75
C HIS A 74 -0.61 -2.23 16.11
N TYR A 75 0.54 -2.45 16.75
CA TYR A 75 0.86 -3.72 17.38
C TYR A 75 0.42 -3.73 18.84
N ILE A 76 0.28 -4.92 19.43
CA ILE A 76 -0.20 -5.13 20.81
C ILE A 76 0.52 -4.22 21.83
N TYR A 77 1.83 -4.00 21.65
CA TYR A 77 2.65 -3.25 22.60
C TYR A 77 3.32 -1.99 22.03
N ARG A 78 3.06 -1.64 20.76
CA ARG A 78 3.72 -0.49 20.12
C ARG A 78 2.94 0.02 18.92
N VAL A 79 3.08 1.31 18.64
CA VAL A 79 2.65 1.91 17.38
C VAL A 79 3.88 2.19 16.54
N GLU A 80 3.97 1.55 15.39
CA GLU A 80 4.99 1.85 14.39
C GLU A 80 4.47 2.98 13.50
N LYS A 81 5.30 4.00 13.28
CA LYS A 81 5.01 5.08 12.33
C LYS A 81 5.86 4.84 11.09
N ILE A 82 5.20 4.59 9.97
CA ILE A 82 5.86 4.37 8.68
C ILE A 82 5.70 5.64 7.86
N ASP A 83 6.81 6.19 7.38
CA ASP A 83 6.81 7.40 6.56
C ASP A 83 6.46 7.07 5.10
N CYS A 84 5.25 7.40 4.69
CA CYS A 84 4.72 7.12 3.36
C CYS A 84 4.88 8.32 2.41
N GLN A 85 5.79 9.26 2.68
CA GLN A 85 6.01 10.44 1.81
C GLN A 85 6.30 10.05 0.35
N ASN A 86 7.05 8.96 0.11
CA ASN A 86 7.43 8.53 -1.25
C ASN A 86 6.47 7.47 -1.83
N GLY A 87 5.33 7.25 -1.20
CA GLY A 87 4.35 6.28 -1.68
C GLY A 87 3.58 6.74 -2.90
N LEU A 88 3.23 5.79 -3.75
CA LEU A 88 2.36 5.97 -4.90
C LEU A 88 0.92 5.67 -4.47
N ASP A 89 0.08 6.69 -4.52
CA ASP A 89 -1.31 6.67 -4.09
C ASP A 89 -2.23 6.45 -5.28
N PHE A 90 -3.20 5.55 -5.15
CA PHE A 90 -4.26 5.31 -6.13
C PHE A 90 -5.60 5.08 -5.42
N GLU A 91 -6.68 5.46 -6.10
CA GLU A 91 -8.02 5.43 -5.52
C GLU A 91 -8.85 4.29 -6.10
N ARG A 92 -9.41 3.45 -5.22
CA ARG A 92 -10.35 2.42 -5.63
C ARG A 92 -11.72 3.03 -5.88
N LYS A 93 -12.10 3.11 -7.15
CA LYS A 93 -13.33 3.77 -7.62
C LYS A 93 -14.62 3.23 -7.01
N SER A 94 -14.65 1.98 -6.54
CA SER A 94 -15.86 1.37 -5.97
C SER A 94 -16.27 1.95 -4.62
N ASP A 95 -15.31 2.42 -3.82
CA ASP A 95 -15.56 2.88 -2.44
C ASP A 95 -14.74 4.11 -2.03
N GLY A 96 -13.92 4.67 -2.92
CA GLY A 96 -13.09 5.85 -2.66
C GLY A 96 -11.91 5.58 -1.73
N MET A 97 -11.62 4.31 -1.39
CA MET A 97 -10.49 4.00 -0.54
C MET A 97 -9.18 4.28 -1.27
N ILE A 98 -8.23 4.86 -0.54
CA ILE A 98 -6.89 5.14 -1.06
C ILE A 98 -6.00 3.94 -0.73
N GLY A 99 -5.38 3.38 -1.77
CA GLY A 99 -4.26 2.46 -1.66
C GLY A 99 -2.95 3.22 -1.84
N THR A 100 -1.94 2.89 -1.05
CA THR A 100 -0.58 3.41 -1.22
C THR A 100 0.38 2.25 -1.36
N VAL A 101 1.21 2.24 -2.41
CA VAL A 101 2.33 1.29 -2.52
C VAL A 101 3.66 2.01 -2.44
N MET A 102 4.62 1.42 -1.75
CA MET A 102 5.99 1.92 -1.70
C MET A 102 6.98 0.79 -1.56
N HIS A 103 8.21 1.04 -2.01
CA HIS A 103 9.36 0.17 -1.77
C HIS A 103 10.32 0.88 -0.83
N GLN A 104 10.78 0.17 0.19
CA GLN A 104 11.80 0.66 1.10
C GLN A 104 12.73 -0.49 1.45
N SER A 105 14.04 -0.28 1.27
CA SER A 105 15.06 -1.29 1.55
C SER A 105 14.84 -2.58 0.74
N ASP A 106 14.33 -3.65 1.37
CA ASP A 106 14.10 -4.95 0.75
C ASP A 106 12.63 -5.38 0.77
N GLN A 107 11.72 -4.44 1.03
CA GLN A 107 10.30 -4.71 1.18
C GLN A 107 9.42 -3.79 0.33
N ILE A 108 8.29 -4.34 -0.10
CA ILE A 108 7.15 -3.58 -0.61
C ILE A 108 6.11 -3.52 0.51
N ASP A 109 5.62 -2.30 0.77
CA ASP A 109 4.48 -2.07 1.63
C ASP A 109 3.29 -1.60 0.78
N PHE A 110 2.12 -2.18 1.06
CA PHE A 110 0.85 -1.76 0.53
C PHE A 110 -0.08 -1.38 1.68
N PHE A 111 -0.53 -0.13 1.70
CA PHE A 111 -1.39 0.43 2.74
C PHE A 111 -2.78 0.74 2.18
N VAL A 112 -3.78 0.64 3.04
CA VAL A 112 -5.14 1.10 2.76
C VAL A 112 -5.58 2.06 3.84
N TRP A 113 -6.02 3.25 3.43
CA TRP A 113 -6.44 4.31 4.33
C TRP A 113 -7.96 4.24 4.57
N HIS A 114 -8.35 3.53 5.64
CA HIS A 114 -9.76 3.39 6.03
C HIS A 114 -10.31 4.65 6.70
N ASP A 115 -9.55 5.21 7.65
CA ASP A 115 -9.95 6.38 8.42
C ASP A 115 -8.97 7.53 8.12
N ILE A 116 -9.30 8.33 7.10
CA ILE A 116 -8.52 9.52 6.74
C ILE A 116 -8.82 10.62 7.76
N GLN A 117 -8.06 10.65 8.85
CA GLN A 117 -8.07 11.76 9.82
C GLN A 117 -6.79 12.58 9.65
N PHE A 118 -6.94 13.86 9.29
CA PHE A 118 -5.85 14.80 9.05
C PHE A 118 -5.28 15.40 10.34
#